data_AF-B4PZZ8-F1
#
_entry.id   AF-B4PZZ8-F1
#
_cell.length_a   1.000
_cell.length_b   1.000
_cell.length_c   1.000
_cell.angle_alpha   90.00
_cell.angle_beta   90.00
_cell.angle_gamma   90.00
#
_symmetry.space_group_name_H-M   'P 1'
#
loop_
_entity.id
_entity.type
_entity.pdbx_description
1 polymer ?
#
loop_
_entity_poly.entity_id
_entity_poly.type
_entity_poly.pdbx_seq_one_letter_code
_entity_poly.pdbx_strand_id
1 'polypeptide(L)'
;MIKSQWHGVFPSQNYSNANHKRLSYIFHIKLYTNNEMDNCDHSSSEEQRERVDNAILTAMEDLDRDYLRKLQIEMHTCATACCADADANAEAVERCVDRCQIRLTRARCFVQQGISDFENRLEKCIQQCRLHGSAYGSERCSSNCVDSHVGSLPEMLRAMRDTLEKGV
;
A
#
# COMPACT_ATOMS: atom_id res chain seq x y z
N MET A 1 -13.08 -26.68 20.19
CA MET A 1 -12.98 -25.54 21.12
C MET A 1 -11.53 -25.05 21.14
N ILE A 2 -11.12 -24.28 20.12
CA ILE A 2 -9.88 -23.49 20.11
C ILE A 2 -10.23 -22.21 19.32
N LYS A 3 -10.85 -21.26 20.02
CA LYS A 3 -10.95 -19.87 19.60
C LYS A 3 -9.91 -19.12 20.43
N SER A 4 -8.73 -18.91 19.89
CA SER A 4 -7.70 -18.05 20.48
C SER A 4 -6.87 -17.46 19.33
N GLN A 5 -7.11 -16.18 19.06
CA GLN A 5 -6.16 -15.11 19.42
C GLN A 5 -4.96 -14.95 18.49
N TRP A 6 -5.14 -15.18 17.19
CA TRP A 6 -4.25 -14.61 16.16
C TRP A 6 -4.75 -13.23 15.72
N HIS A 7 -4.78 -12.29 16.66
CA HIS A 7 -5.03 -10.86 16.38
C HIS A 7 -3.74 -10.02 16.43
N GLY A 8 -2.55 -10.65 16.54
CA GLY A 8 -1.29 -9.95 16.87
C GLY A 8 -0.26 -9.76 15.74
N VAL A 9 -0.46 -10.28 14.52
CA VAL A 9 0.51 -10.10 13.40
C VAL A 9 0.17 -8.90 12.50
N PHE A 10 -0.88 -8.16 12.83
CA PHE A 10 -1.19 -6.87 12.24
C PHE A 10 -1.46 -5.90 13.38
N PRO A 11 -0.78 -4.73 13.43
CA PRO A 11 -1.10 -3.74 14.44
C PRO A 11 -2.58 -3.37 14.29
N SER A 12 -3.36 -3.66 15.33
CA SER A 12 -4.74 -3.25 15.47
C SER A 12 -4.79 -1.72 15.55
N GLN A 13 -4.76 -1.05 14.42
CA GLN A 13 -5.19 0.34 14.38
C GLN A 13 -6.70 0.34 14.64
N ASN A 14 -7.11 1.05 15.69
CA ASN A 14 -8.50 1.29 16.05
C ASN A 14 -9.25 1.90 14.85
N TYR A 15 -9.92 1.08 14.05
CA TYR A 15 -10.80 1.55 12.98
C TYR A 15 -12.22 1.07 13.24
N SER A 16 -12.93 1.84 14.06
CA SER A 16 -14.37 1.78 14.22
C SER A 16 -15.02 2.34 12.95
N ASN A 17 -15.13 1.54 11.88
CA ASN A 17 -16.05 1.85 10.79
C ASN A 17 -16.36 0.62 9.93
N ALA A 18 -17.63 0.36 9.67
CA ALA A 18 -18.11 -0.75 8.83
C ALA A 18 -17.52 -0.75 7.40
N ASN A 19 -16.97 0.40 6.98
CA ASN A 19 -16.26 0.57 5.71
C ASN A 19 -14.91 -0.17 5.63
N HIS A 20 -14.26 -0.47 6.76
CA HIS A 20 -12.94 -1.12 6.78
C HIS A 20 -13.00 -2.64 6.54
N LYS A 21 -14.10 -3.30 6.95
CA LYS A 21 -14.33 -4.74 6.63
C LYS A 21 -14.61 -4.96 5.15
N ARG A 22 -15.20 -3.97 4.48
CA ARG A 22 -15.34 -3.96 3.01
C ARG A 22 -13.98 -3.90 2.34
N LEU A 23 -13.06 -3.05 2.80
CA LEU A 23 -11.73 -2.91 2.18
C LEU A 23 -10.86 -4.18 2.29
N SER A 24 -10.90 -4.88 3.43
CA SER A 24 -10.18 -6.14 3.61
C SER A 24 -10.74 -7.29 2.75
N TYR A 25 -12.06 -7.33 2.55
CA TYR A 25 -12.71 -8.29 1.64
C TYR A 25 -12.51 -7.92 0.16
N ILE A 26 -12.51 -6.63 -0.18
CA ILE A 26 -12.23 -6.11 -1.52
C ILE A 26 -10.78 -6.41 -1.95
N PHE A 27 -9.81 -6.29 -1.03
CA PHE A 27 -8.40 -6.60 -1.33
C PHE A 27 -8.17 -8.11 -1.60
N HIS A 28 -8.93 -8.98 -0.92
CA HIS A 28 -8.91 -10.42 -1.14
C HIS A 28 -9.66 -10.88 -2.40
N ILE A 29 -10.71 -10.16 -2.82
CA ILE A 29 -11.55 -10.51 -3.97
C ILE A 29 -11.00 -10.01 -5.30
N LYS A 30 -10.38 -8.82 -5.33
CA LYS A 30 -9.87 -8.24 -6.58
C LYS A 30 -8.79 -9.09 -7.27
N LEU A 31 -8.15 -10.04 -6.56
CA LEU A 31 -7.22 -11.01 -7.15
C LEU A 31 -7.90 -12.11 -7.98
N TYR A 32 -9.23 -12.27 -7.93
CA TYR A 32 -9.93 -13.43 -8.51
C TYR A 32 -11.00 -13.11 -9.55
N THR A 33 -11.30 -11.85 -9.86
CA THR A 33 -12.36 -11.51 -10.81
C THR A 33 -11.96 -10.33 -11.70
N ASN A 34 -11.06 -10.56 -12.65
CA ASN A 34 -11.05 -9.77 -13.87
C ASN A 34 -12.19 -10.27 -14.76
N ASN A 35 -13.34 -9.57 -14.76
CA ASN A 35 -14.20 -9.42 -15.94
C ASN A 35 -15.40 -8.47 -15.70
N GLU A 36 -15.56 -7.62 -16.70
CA GLU A 36 -16.76 -6.90 -17.18
C GLU A 36 -17.07 -5.44 -16.78
N MET A 37 -17.20 -4.67 -17.87
CA MET A 37 -17.51 -3.24 -18.09
C MET A 37 -19.01 -2.96 -18.06
N ASP A 38 -19.38 -1.75 -17.61
CA ASP A 38 -20.07 -0.69 -18.38
C ASP A 38 -20.34 0.50 -17.43
N ASN A 39 -19.63 1.62 -17.58
CA ASN A 39 -19.88 2.80 -18.44
C ASN A 39 -21.07 3.67 -18.01
N CYS A 40 -20.78 4.91 -17.59
CA CYS A 40 -21.52 6.14 -17.90
C CYS A 40 -20.70 7.36 -17.43
N ASP A 41 -20.24 8.15 -18.39
CA ASP A 41 -19.73 9.53 -18.26
C ASP A 41 -18.55 9.72 -17.29
N HIS A 42 -17.39 9.19 -17.68
CA HIS A 42 -16.14 9.49 -17.00
C HIS A 42 -15.81 10.97 -17.25
N SER A 43 -16.13 11.83 -16.30
CA SER A 43 -15.64 13.21 -16.34
C SER A 43 -14.11 13.18 -16.51
N SER A 44 -13.52 14.16 -17.21
CA SER A 44 -12.04 14.26 -17.37
C SER A 44 -11.28 14.10 -16.04
N SER A 45 -11.91 14.49 -14.91
CA SER A 45 -11.37 14.32 -13.56
C SER A 45 -11.39 12.88 -13.03
N GLU A 46 -12.33 12.05 -13.48
CA GLU A 46 -12.46 10.65 -13.06
C GLU A 46 -11.49 9.77 -13.85
N GLU A 47 -11.31 10.05 -15.16
CA GLU A 47 -10.30 9.39 -16.01
C GLU A 47 -8.88 9.68 -15.50
N GLN A 48 -8.64 10.92 -15.08
CA GLN A 48 -7.39 11.31 -14.42
C GLN A 48 -7.13 10.53 -13.13
N ARG A 49 -8.18 10.22 -12.36
CA ARG A 49 -8.07 9.48 -11.11
C ARG A 49 -7.80 8.00 -11.35
N GLU A 50 -8.53 7.39 -12.28
CA GLU A 50 -8.35 5.98 -12.63
C GLU A 50 -6.91 5.71 -13.13
N ARG A 51 -6.35 6.60 -13.94
CA ARG A 51 -4.98 6.48 -14.43
C ARG A 51 -3.95 6.48 -13.31
N VAL A 52 -4.15 7.34 -12.30
CA VAL A 52 -3.28 7.41 -11.12
C VAL A 52 -3.43 6.14 -10.28
N ASP A 53 -4.66 5.71 -10.01
CA ASP A 53 -4.94 4.53 -9.21
C ASP A 53 -4.31 3.28 -9.85
N ASN A 54 -4.49 3.08 -11.16
CA ASN A 54 -3.91 1.96 -11.90
C ASN A 54 -2.37 2.01 -11.89
N ALA A 55 -1.79 3.19 -12.03
CA ALA A 55 -0.34 3.36 -11.96
C ALA A 55 0.21 3.03 -10.56
N ILE A 56 -0.47 3.47 -9.50
CA ILE A 56 -0.12 3.16 -8.10
C ILE A 56 -0.28 1.66 -7.81
N LEU A 57 -1.34 1.02 -8.31
CA LEU A 57 -1.55 -0.42 -8.11
C LEU A 57 -0.44 -1.24 -8.77
N THR A 58 -0.15 -0.97 -10.05
CA THR A 58 0.93 -1.65 -10.79
C THR A 58 2.28 -1.46 -10.09
N ALA A 59 2.55 -0.23 -9.69
CA ALA A 59 3.70 0.17 -8.90
C ALA A 59 3.88 -0.61 -7.60
N MET A 60 2.79 -0.77 -6.84
CA MET A 60 2.78 -1.51 -5.58
C MET A 60 2.95 -3.01 -5.79
N GLU A 61 2.36 -3.57 -6.85
CA GLU A 61 2.52 -4.98 -7.20
C GLU A 61 3.99 -5.32 -7.51
N ASP A 62 4.68 -4.45 -8.22
CA ASP A 62 6.11 -4.63 -8.52
C ASP A 62 6.96 -4.61 -7.23
N LEU A 63 6.72 -3.62 -6.34
CA LEU A 63 7.43 -3.52 -5.07
C LEU A 63 7.13 -4.71 -4.13
N ASP A 64 5.88 -5.17 -4.11
CA ASP A 64 5.47 -6.33 -3.33
C ASP A 64 6.19 -7.60 -3.81
N ARG A 65 6.12 -7.86 -5.12
CA ARG A 65 6.74 -9.02 -5.75
C ARG A 65 8.26 -9.04 -5.57
N ASP A 66 8.91 -7.90 -5.76
CA ASP A 66 10.37 -7.83 -5.82
C ASP A 66 11.00 -7.78 -4.42
N TYR A 67 10.29 -7.23 -3.42
CA TYR A 67 10.86 -6.97 -2.10
C TYR A 67 9.98 -7.42 -0.92
N LEU A 68 8.72 -6.99 -0.82
CA LEU A 68 7.93 -7.22 0.40
C LEU A 68 7.64 -8.71 0.65
N ARG A 69 7.42 -9.52 -0.41
CA ARG A 69 7.25 -10.97 -0.27
C ARG A 69 8.48 -11.66 0.31
N LYS A 70 9.69 -11.19 -0.04
CA LYS A 70 10.93 -11.74 0.53
C LYS A 70 11.02 -11.47 2.03
N LEU A 71 10.70 -10.24 2.45
CA LEU A 71 10.61 -9.91 3.88
C LEU A 71 9.52 -10.71 4.62
N GLN A 72 8.40 -11.01 3.95
CA GLN A 72 7.36 -11.88 4.52
C GLN A 72 7.89 -13.31 4.75
N ILE A 73 8.62 -13.86 3.78
CA ILE A 73 9.25 -15.19 3.92
C ILE A 73 10.23 -15.20 5.10
N GLU A 74 11.09 -14.18 5.21
CA GLU A 74 12.03 -14.05 6.33
C GLU A 74 11.32 -13.98 7.68
N MET A 75 10.27 -13.14 7.78
CA MET A 75 9.46 -13.01 8.98
C MET A 75 8.81 -14.34 9.37
N HIS A 76 8.18 -15.04 8.43
CA HIS A 76 7.53 -16.32 8.69
C HIS A 76 8.54 -17.42 9.08
N THR A 77 9.69 -17.47 8.41
CA THR A 77 10.75 -18.42 8.75
C THR A 77 11.27 -18.20 10.16
N CYS A 78 11.50 -16.93 10.55
CA CYS A 78 11.86 -16.54 11.91
C CYS A 78 10.78 -16.97 12.92
N ALA A 79 9.51 -16.67 12.65
CA ALA A 79 8.40 -17.02 13.53
C ALA A 79 8.25 -18.54 13.70
N THR A 80 8.44 -19.32 12.63
CA THR A 80 8.45 -20.79 12.71
C THR A 80 9.58 -21.29 13.61
N ALA A 81 10.78 -20.71 13.52
CA ALA A 81 11.89 -21.05 14.40
C ALA A 81 11.60 -20.71 15.87
N CYS A 82 10.96 -19.57 16.14
CA CYS A 82 10.52 -19.19 17.49
C CYS A 82 9.55 -20.23 18.09
N CYS A 83 8.60 -20.73 17.29
CA CYS A 83 7.62 -21.72 17.74
C CYS A 83 8.18 -23.13 17.89
N ALA A 84 9.33 -23.43 17.26
CA ALA A 84 9.97 -24.74 17.31
C ALA A 84 10.82 -24.94 18.59
N ASP A 85 11.07 -23.88 19.35
CA ASP A 85 11.81 -23.95 20.61
C ASP A 85 10.92 -24.57 21.70
N ALA A 86 11.18 -25.84 22.01
CA ALA A 86 10.43 -26.61 23.00
C ALA A 86 10.76 -26.22 24.45
N ASP A 87 11.90 -25.56 24.67
CA ASP A 87 12.35 -25.13 26.00
C ASP A 87 11.85 -23.72 26.35
N ALA A 88 11.45 -22.94 25.34
CA ALA A 88 10.87 -21.61 25.52
C ALA A 88 9.45 -21.68 26.11
N ASN A 89 9.20 -20.82 27.09
CA ASN A 89 7.84 -20.57 27.58
C ASN A 89 7.03 -19.70 26.59
N ALA A 90 5.71 -19.67 26.75
CA ALA A 90 4.82 -18.96 25.84
C ALA A 90 5.16 -17.47 25.65
N GLU A 91 5.52 -16.77 26.73
CA GLU A 91 5.89 -15.34 26.68
C GLU A 91 7.22 -15.11 25.93
N ALA A 92 8.16 -16.05 26.03
CA ALA A 92 9.41 -16.00 25.29
C ALA A 92 9.17 -16.19 23.78
N VAL A 93 8.31 -17.16 23.41
CA VAL A 93 7.90 -17.41 22.02
C VAL A 93 7.18 -16.19 21.43
N GLU A 94 6.22 -15.62 22.15
CA GLU A 94 5.48 -14.43 21.71
C GLU A 94 6.42 -13.25 21.43
N ARG A 95 7.31 -12.92 22.38
CA ARG A 95 8.31 -11.85 22.18
C ARG A 95 9.26 -12.14 21.02
N CYS A 96 9.56 -13.40 20.75
CA CYS A 96 10.38 -13.80 19.60
C CYS A 96 9.64 -13.52 18.28
N VAL A 97 8.38 -13.96 18.16
CA VAL A 97 7.54 -13.72 16.98
C VAL A 97 7.32 -12.23 16.74
N ASP A 98 7.10 -11.44 17.80
CA ASP A 98 6.98 -9.98 17.70
C ASP A 98 8.21 -9.31 17.10
N ARG A 99 9.40 -9.80 17.44
CA ARG A 99 10.65 -9.30 16.85
C ARG A 99 10.77 -9.64 15.37
N CYS A 100 10.30 -10.81 14.94
CA CYS A 100 10.33 -11.24 13.54
C CYS A 100 9.56 -10.28 12.62
N GLN A 101 8.45 -9.70 13.09
CA GLN A 101 7.60 -8.82 12.28
C GLN A 101 8.08 -7.37 12.16
N ILE A 102 9.00 -6.91 13.01
CA ILE A 102 9.43 -5.49 13.08
C ILE A 102 9.88 -4.98 11.71
N ARG A 103 10.78 -5.71 11.03
CA ARG A 103 11.37 -5.32 9.75
C ARG A 103 10.31 -5.17 8.66
N LEU A 104 9.40 -6.15 8.57
CA LEU A 104 8.31 -6.14 7.61
C LEU A 104 7.31 -5.01 7.88
N THR A 105 6.97 -4.76 9.15
CA THR A 105 6.06 -3.68 9.53
C THR A 105 6.66 -2.32 9.20
N ARG A 106 7.95 -2.08 9.49
CA ARG A 106 8.64 -0.84 9.10
C ARG A 106 8.63 -0.62 7.59
N ALA A 107 8.94 -1.68 6.84
CA ALA A 107 8.92 -1.61 5.38
C ALA A 107 7.53 -1.25 4.84
N ARG A 108 6.47 -1.91 5.34
CA ARG A 108 5.09 -1.62 4.96
C ARG A 108 4.69 -0.17 5.31
N CYS A 109 5.02 0.30 6.51
CA CYS A 109 4.72 1.68 6.92
C CYS A 109 5.45 2.71 6.04
N PHE A 110 6.72 2.47 5.72
CA PHE A 110 7.50 3.36 4.85
C PHE A 110 6.89 3.48 3.45
N VAL A 111 6.49 2.35 2.86
CA VAL A 111 5.84 2.33 1.55
C VAL A 111 4.49 3.07 1.59
N GLN A 112 3.65 2.77 2.59
CA GLN A 112 2.36 3.43 2.77
C GLN A 112 2.51 4.94 2.93
N GLN A 113 3.49 5.39 3.72
CA GLN A 113 3.76 6.81 3.91
C GLN A 113 4.13 7.48 2.60
N GLY A 114 5.05 6.91 1.82
CA GLY A 114 5.46 7.57 0.59
C GLY A 114 4.41 7.53 -0.52
N ILE A 115 3.50 6.55 -0.54
CA ILE A 115 2.31 6.61 -1.40
C ILE A 115 1.36 7.72 -0.95
N SER A 116 1.09 7.86 0.36
CA SER A 116 0.27 8.96 0.86
C SER A 116 0.90 10.33 0.55
N ASP A 117 2.23 10.45 0.66
CA ASP A 117 2.95 11.66 0.29
C ASP A 117 2.84 11.96 -1.21
N PHE A 118 2.85 10.94 -2.05
CA PHE A 118 2.62 11.07 -3.49
C PHE A 118 1.21 11.58 -3.79
N GLU A 119 0.17 10.96 -3.20
CA GLU A 119 -1.24 11.36 -3.35
C GLU A 119 -1.42 12.82 -2.89
N ASN A 120 -0.89 13.18 -1.72
CA ASN A 120 -0.93 14.53 -1.18
C ASN A 120 -0.29 15.57 -2.12
N ARG A 121 0.81 15.22 -2.79
CA ARG A 121 1.47 16.12 -3.76
C ARG A 121 0.64 16.27 -5.03
N LEU A 122 0.05 15.19 -5.52
CA LEU A 122 -0.83 15.20 -6.67
C LEU A 122 -2.08 16.05 -6.41
N GLU A 123 -2.75 15.85 -5.27
CA GLU A 123 -3.92 16.63 -4.88
C GLU A 123 -3.61 18.12 -4.83
N LYS A 124 -2.48 18.50 -4.23
CA LYS A 124 -2.01 19.91 -4.20
C LYS A 124 -1.78 20.46 -5.60
N CYS A 125 -1.21 19.68 -6.50
CA CYS A 125 -0.96 20.09 -7.88
C CYS A 125 -2.28 20.31 -8.64
N ILE A 126 -3.27 19.43 -8.50
CA ILE A 126 -4.61 19.60 -9.07
C ILE A 126 -5.32 20.81 -8.45
N GLN A 127 -5.22 20.99 -7.13
CA GLN A 127 -5.79 22.16 -6.43
C GLN A 127 -5.19 23.47 -6.97
N GLN A 128 -3.89 23.52 -7.21
CA GLN A 128 -3.23 24.69 -7.80
C GLN A 128 -3.72 24.99 -9.22
N CYS A 129 -3.94 23.96 -10.04
CA CYS A 129 -4.53 24.12 -11.36
C CYS A 129 -5.91 24.78 -11.31
N ARG A 130 -6.73 24.41 -10.31
CA ARG A 130 -8.07 25.00 -10.11
C ARG A 130 -8.03 26.47 -9.68
N LEU A 131 -7.04 26.87 -8.89
CA LEU A 131 -6.92 28.24 -8.37
C LEU A 131 -6.34 29.23 -9.38
N HIS A 132 -5.43 28.77 -10.25
CA HIS A 132 -4.69 29.64 -11.17
C HIS A 132 -5.12 29.52 -12.64
N GLY A 133 -6.01 28.58 -12.98
CA GLY A 133 -6.48 28.34 -14.34
C GLY A 133 -7.70 29.17 -14.73
N SER A 134 -7.76 29.61 -15.99
CA SER A 134 -9.06 29.87 -16.64
C SER A 134 -9.80 28.53 -16.85
N ALA A 135 -11.11 28.55 -17.08
CA ALA A 135 -11.91 27.31 -17.24
C ALA A 135 -11.28 26.30 -18.21
N TYR A 136 -10.78 26.76 -19.36
CA TYR A 136 -10.08 25.93 -20.36
C TYR A 136 -8.61 25.60 -20.00
N GLY A 137 -7.94 26.43 -19.21
CA GLY A 137 -6.57 26.18 -18.76
C GLY A 137 -6.49 25.16 -17.61
N SER A 138 -7.54 25.07 -16.80
CA SER A 138 -7.61 24.21 -15.62
C SER A 138 -7.60 22.72 -15.96
N GLU A 139 -8.34 22.30 -16.99
CA GLU A 139 -8.38 20.90 -17.43
C GLU A 139 -7.04 20.44 -18.00
N ARG A 140 -6.44 21.25 -18.88
CA ARG A 140 -5.12 20.95 -19.47
C ARG A 140 -4.01 20.95 -18.41
N CYS A 141 -4.06 21.88 -17.45
CA CYS A 141 -3.15 21.87 -16.31
C CYS A 141 -3.29 20.58 -15.48
N SER A 142 -4.53 20.17 -15.18
CA SER A 142 -4.80 18.96 -14.39
C SER A 142 -4.32 17.69 -15.10
N SER A 143 -4.49 17.59 -16.43
CA SER A 143 -3.98 16.46 -17.20
C SER A 143 -2.46 16.39 -17.15
N ASN A 144 -1.78 17.51 -17.42
CA ASN A 144 -0.32 17.56 -17.38
C ASN A 144 0.23 17.25 -15.99
N CYS A 145 -0.47 17.68 -14.94
CA CYS A 145 -0.15 17.37 -13.55
C CYS A 145 -0.19 15.84 -13.33
N VAL A 146 -1.28 15.20 -13.71
CA VAL A 146 -1.46 13.74 -13.59
C VAL A 146 -0.41 13.00 -14.41
N ASP A 147 -0.18 13.39 -15.67
CA ASP A 147 0.79 12.75 -16.56
C ASP A 147 2.22 12.82 -15.98
N SER A 148 2.61 13.98 -15.44
CA SER A 148 3.90 14.17 -14.78
C SER A 148 4.04 13.30 -13.53
N HIS A 149 3.01 13.26 -12.69
CA HIS A 149 3.00 12.45 -11.48
C HIS A 149 3.03 10.95 -11.78
N VAL A 150 2.22 10.48 -12.72
CA VAL A 150 2.22 9.08 -13.17
C VAL A 150 3.58 8.70 -13.75
N GLY A 151 4.20 9.58 -14.53
CA GLY A 151 5.55 9.36 -15.07
C GLY A 151 6.65 9.28 -14.00
N SER A 152 6.46 9.93 -12.85
CA SER A 152 7.42 9.92 -11.73
C SER A 152 7.29 8.72 -10.79
N LEU A 153 6.16 8.02 -10.80
CA LEU A 153 5.88 6.87 -9.91
C LEU A 153 6.95 5.78 -9.97
N PRO A 154 7.39 5.30 -11.16
CA PRO A 154 8.39 4.23 -11.25
C PRO A 154 9.72 4.59 -10.58
N GLU A 155 10.14 5.85 -10.68
CA GLU A 155 11.38 6.34 -10.07
C GLU A 155 11.25 6.40 -8.54
N MET A 156 10.13 6.93 -8.04
CA MET A 156 9.86 7.00 -6.60
C MET A 156 9.89 5.60 -5.96
N LEU A 157 9.29 4.60 -6.59
CA LEU A 157 9.25 3.24 -6.05
C LEU A 157 10.60 2.56 -6.10
N ARG A 158 11.38 2.83 -7.15
CA ARG A 158 12.77 2.37 -7.24
C ARG A 158 13.56 2.92 -6.05
N ALA A 159 13.43 4.22 -5.77
CA ALA A 159 14.07 4.84 -4.62
C ALA A 159 13.57 4.29 -3.28
N MET A 160 12.27 3.98 -3.16
CA MET A 160 11.73 3.32 -1.97
C MET A 160 12.37 1.94 -1.77
N ARG A 161 12.41 1.10 -2.81
CA ARG A 161 13.04 -0.21 -2.74
C ARG A 161 14.51 -0.11 -2.34
N ASP A 162 15.27 0.78 -2.98
CA ASP A 162 16.70 0.95 -2.70
C ASP A 162 16.94 1.42 -1.25
N THR A 163 16.01 2.20 -0.69
CA THR A 163 16.02 2.62 0.72
C THR A 163 15.72 1.44 1.63
N LEU A 164 14.71 0.64 1.29
CA LEU A 164 14.33 -0.54 2.05
C LEU A 164 15.46 -1.58 2.09
N GLU A 165 16.16 -1.81 0.97
CA GLU A 165 17.30 -2.72 0.87
C GLU A 165 18.49 -2.31 1.75
N LYS A 166 18.71 -0.99 1.92
CA LYS A 166 19.73 -0.44 2.82
C LYS A 166 19.35 -0.53 4.30
N GLY A 167 18.09 -0.89 4.59
CA GLY A 167 17.55 -1.00 5.93
C GLY A 167 16.89 0.30 6.41
N VAL A 168 15.63 0.19 6.84
CA VAL A 168 14.84 1.22 7.54
C VAL A 168 14.71 0.86 9.03
#